data_AF-A0A1Q3PGE2-F1
#
_entry.id   AF-A0A1Q3PGE2-F1
#
_cell.length_a   1.000
_cell.length_b   1.000
_cell.length_c   1.000
_cell.angle_alpha   90.00
_cell.angle_beta   90.00
_cell.angle_gamma   90.00
#
_symmetry.space_group_name_H-M   'P 1'
#
loop_
_entity.id
_entity.type
_entity.pdbx_description
1 polymer ?
#
loop_
_entity_poly.entity_id
_entity_poly.type
_entity_poly.pdbx_seq_one_letter_code
_entity_poly.pdbx_strand_id
1 'polypeptide(L)'
;MKGILIAGMLSGCQHESDMVPAPEAASSASDQNARTAVAAGTLVKDGATDLSYNGQNLLRKEFCANVYSEFIYAPQLITGTKYQYGTPSIETKYTLDASGRCLQTAAAKTYKYEYNASGQLTLCYNKNQPNERREFTYLTDANGWKKSLSVVAFYDAQGAKTKELKFSYGAPGSLIPDKAPLTPDVLPVGVSRYLPVFGSFNTNLVQTLIEDKFLPNGEKSSSTAFLHTYTLDYAGRAKNITVKKVNGTFVSSTDRKYFVPAFKF
;
A
#
# COMPACT_ATOMS: atom_id res chain seq x y z
N MET A 1 41.62 -29.93 -61.55
CA MET A 1 40.48 -29.11 -61.07
C MET A 1 40.88 -27.66 -61.29
N LYS A 2 40.43 -27.02 -62.38
CA LYS A 2 39.31 -26.03 -62.39
C LYS A 2 39.45 -25.07 -61.19
N GLY A 3 40.00 -23.86 -61.25
CA GLY A 3 40.10 -22.86 -62.32
C GLY A 3 38.89 -21.92 -62.30
N ILE A 4 39.10 -20.63 -61.99
CA ILE A 4 38.52 -19.41 -62.59
C ILE A 4 38.45 -18.23 -61.58
N LEU A 5 39.19 -17.16 -61.93
CA LEU A 5 39.03 -15.76 -61.54
C LEU A 5 37.87 -15.14 -62.32
N ILE A 6 37.00 -14.32 -61.69
CA ILE A 6 36.30 -13.22 -62.39
C ILE A 6 36.18 -12.00 -61.46
N ALA A 7 36.70 -10.88 -61.96
CA ALA A 7 36.51 -9.53 -61.46
C ALA A 7 35.34 -8.84 -62.20
N GLY A 8 34.71 -7.87 -61.53
CA GLY A 8 34.01 -6.75 -62.16
C GLY A 8 32.53 -6.98 -62.49
N MET A 9 31.66 -6.15 -61.89
CA MET A 9 30.86 -5.17 -62.64
C MET A 9 30.19 -4.18 -61.66
N LEU A 10 30.46 -2.90 -61.89
CA LEU A 10 29.68 -1.77 -61.41
C LEU A 10 28.44 -1.62 -62.31
N SER A 11 27.27 -1.50 -61.71
CA SER A 11 26.12 -0.82 -62.30
C SER A 11 25.18 -0.41 -61.18
N GLY A 12 25.01 0.90 -61.01
CA GLY A 12 24.09 1.49 -60.04
C GLY A 12 22.63 1.34 -60.44
N CYS A 13 21.76 1.32 -59.44
CA CYS A 13 20.39 1.78 -59.56
C CYS A 13 20.20 2.94 -58.58
N GLN A 14 19.69 4.03 -59.14
CA GLN A 14 19.21 5.22 -58.45
C GLN A 14 18.19 4.80 -57.38
N HIS A 15 18.32 5.35 -56.18
CA HIS A 15 17.19 5.36 -55.25
C HIS A 15 16.85 6.80 -54.88
N GLU A 16 15.55 6.99 -54.84
CA GLU A 16 14.82 8.24 -54.99
C GLU A 16 14.96 9.13 -53.75
N SER A 17 14.78 10.42 -53.99
CA SER A 17 14.72 11.45 -52.96
C SER A 17 13.52 11.23 -52.05
N ASP A 18 13.72 10.56 -50.92
CA ASP A 18 12.72 10.56 -49.86
C ASP A 18 12.69 11.93 -49.18
N MET A 19 11.53 12.57 -49.34
CA MET A 19 11.10 13.78 -48.65
C MET A 19 11.48 13.74 -47.17
N VAL A 20 12.32 14.69 -46.74
CA VAL A 20 12.41 15.04 -45.32
C VAL A 20 11.03 15.58 -44.91
N PRO A 21 10.34 14.96 -43.94
CA PRO A 21 9.10 15.53 -43.41
C PRO A 21 9.43 16.89 -42.81
N ALA A 22 8.64 17.92 -43.17
CA ALA A 22 8.69 19.20 -42.50
C ALA A 22 8.55 18.98 -40.98
N PRO A 23 9.25 19.76 -40.13
CA PRO A 23 9.04 19.68 -38.70
C PRO A 23 7.57 20.04 -38.45
N GLU A 24 6.78 19.04 -38.04
CA GLU A 24 5.45 19.29 -37.49
C GLU A 24 5.65 20.25 -36.32
N ALA A 25 5.10 21.46 -36.46
CA ALA A 25 4.94 22.37 -35.35
C ALA A 25 4.25 21.59 -34.24
N ALA A 26 4.84 21.64 -33.03
CA ALA A 26 4.23 21.06 -31.85
C ALA A 26 2.79 21.56 -31.76
N SER A 27 1.85 20.67 -32.07
CA SER A 27 0.44 20.86 -31.83
C SER A 27 0.29 21.00 -30.32
N SER A 28 0.28 22.23 -29.83
CA SER A 28 -0.27 22.60 -28.54
C SER A 28 -1.79 22.50 -28.63
N ALA A 29 -2.28 21.28 -28.88
CA ALA A 29 -3.65 20.91 -28.55
C ALA A 29 -3.75 21.05 -27.03
N SER A 30 -4.38 22.15 -26.63
CA SER A 30 -4.77 22.49 -25.27
C SER A 30 -5.42 21.30 -24.59
N ASP A 31 -4.61 20.55 -23.84
CA ASP A 31 -5.04 19.43 -22.99
C ASP A 31 -5.66 19.96 -21.69
N GLN A 32 -6.57 20.93 -21.81
CA GLN A 32 -7.36 21.47 -20.70
C GLN A 32 -8.44 20.50 -20.22
N ASN A 33 -8.54 19.31 -20.83
CA ASN A 33 -9.49 18.25 -20.47
C ASN A 33 -8.85 16.93 -19.99
N ALA A 34 -7.53 16.76 -19.99
CA ALA A 34 -6.88 15.74 -19.15
C ALA A 34 -6.91 16.15 -17.67
N ARG A 35 -8.11 16.33 -17.11
CA ARG A 35 -8.30 16.13 -15.67
C ARG A 35 -7.95 14.68 -15.42
N THR A 36 -6.78 14.47 -14.82
CA THR A 36 -6.33 13.24 -14.18
C THR A 36 -7.44 12.74 -13.24
N ALA A 37 -8.39 11.99 -13.78
CA ALA A 37 -9.60 11.62 -13.08
C ALA A 37 -9.23 10.51 -12.10
N VAL A 38 -9.23 10.86 -10.81
CA VAL A 38 -9.21 9.87 -9.73
C VAL A 38 -10.31 8.85 -10.03
N ALA A 39 -9.98 7.55 -9.96
CA ALA A 39 -10.97 6.52 -10.29
C ALA A 39 -12.16 6.61 -9.32
N ALA A 40 -13.37 6.46 -9.86
CA ALA A 40 -14.59 6.43 -9.07
C ALA A 40 -14.42 5.45 -7.90
N GLY A 41 -14.61 5.94 -6.68
CA GLY A 41 -14.52 5.12 -5.49
C GLY A 41 -13.16 4.98 -4.82
N THR A 42 -12.14 5.69 -5.29
CA THR A 42 -10.85 5.79 -4.61
C THR A 42 -11.00 6.55 -3.28
N LEU A 43 -10.33 6.10 -2.22
CA LEU A 43 -10.35 6.75 -0.91
C LEU A 43 -9.61 8.09 -0.97
N VAL A 44 -10.27 9.20 -0.66
CA VAL A 44 -9.69 10.56 -0.70
C VAL A 44 -9.57 11.21 0.68
N LYS A 45 -10.23 10.65 1.70
CA LYS A 45 -10.10 11.08 3.09
C LYS A 45 -10.25 9.91 4.04
N ASP A 46 -9.41 9.84 5.07
CA ASP A 46 -9.45 8.85 6.16
C ASP A 46 -9.17 9.56 7.49
N GLY A 47 -10.24 9.87 8.23
CA GLY A 47 -10.20 10.70 9.42
C GLY A 47 -9.71 12.10 9.11
N ALA A 48 -8.61 12.50 9.75
CA ALA A 48 -7.96 13.78 9.55
C ALA A 48 -7.01 13.80 8.33
N THR A 49 -6.78 12.65 7.69
CA THR A 49 -5.85 12.53 6.56
C THR A 49 -6.58 12.73 5.23
N ASP A 50 -6.11 13.70 4.44
CA ASP A 50 -6.52 13.89 3.05
C ASP A 50 -5.53 13.19 2.11
N LEU A 51 -6.06 12.51 1.08
CA LEU A 51 -5.29 11.73 0.12
C LEU A 51 -5.50 12.28 -1.29
N SER A 52 -4.41 12.44 -2.03
CA SER A 52 -4.46 12.83 -3.43
C SER A 52 -3.63 11.89 -4.29
N TYR A 53 -4.05 11.73 -5.53
CA TYR A 53 -3.50 10.76 -6.48
C TYR A 53 -3.03 11.46 -7.75
N ASN A 54 -2.11 10.84 -8.47
CA ASN A 54 -1.69 11.31 -9.79
C ASN A 54 -2.65 10.80 -10.90
N GLY A 55 -2.35 11.12 -12.16
CA GLY A 55 -3.15 10.67 -13.32
C GLY A 55 -3.23 9.16 -13.54
N GLN A 56 -2.37 8.39 -12.88
CA GLN A 56 -2.35 6.93 -12.92
C GLN A 56 -3.05 6.31 -11.70
N ASN A 57 -3.76 7.13 -10.92
CA ASN A 57 -4.41 6.73 -9.67
C ASN A 57 -3.42 6.17 -8.61
N LEU A 58 -2.15 6.59 -8.68
CA LEU A 58 -1.14 6.26 -7.66
C LEU A 58 -1.14 7.36 -6.59
N LEU A 59 -0.98 6.98 -5.32
CA LEU A 59 -0.96 7.92 -4.20
C LEU A 59 0.16 8.93 -4.41
N ARG A 60 -0.16 10.21 -4.56
CA ARG A 60 0.82 11.29 -4.75
C ARG A 60 1.16 11.95 -3.43
N LYS A 61 0.16 12.18 -2.58
CA LYS A 61 0.33 12.91 -1.33
C LYS A 61 -0.69 12.47 -0.29
N GLU A 62 -0.23 12.31 0.95
CA GLU A 62 -1.06 12.19 2.14
C GLU A 62 -0.81 13.41 3.03
N PHE A 63 -1.85 14.02 3.58
CA PHE A 63 -1.77 15.26 4.34
C PHE A 63 -2.60 15.17 5.61
N CYS A 64 -2.00 15.46 6.77
CA CYS A 64 -2.66 15.49 8.06
C CYS A 64 -2.14 16.69 8.88
N ALA A 65 -3.00 17.68 9.11
CA ALA A 65 -2.65 18.94 9.79
C ALA A 65 -1.41 19.61 9.16
N ASN A 66 -0.33 19.83 9.91
CA ASN A 66 0.88 20.52 9.40
C ASN A 66 1.95 19.56 8.87
N VAL A 67 1.59 18.30 8.65
CA VAL A 67 2.48 17.23 8.22
C VAL A 67 1.93 16.58 6.96
N TYR A 68 2.78 16.36 5.97
CA TYR A 68 2.40 15.64 4.76
C TYR A 68 3.54 14.79 4.22
N SER A 69 3.21 13.74 3.48
CA SER A 69 4.19 12.95 2.73
C SER A 69 3.90 13.08 1.25
N GLU A 70 4.93 13.26 0.42
CA GLU A 70 4.84 13.20 -1.04
C GLU A 70 5.53 11.95 -1.55
N PHE A 71 4.96 11.34 -2.59
CA PHE A 71 5.43 10.08 -3.14
C PHE A 71 5.82 10.24 -4.60
N ILE A 72 7.04 9.80 -4.92
CA ILE A 72 7.61 9.77 -6.26
C ILE A 72 7.82 8.32 -6.64
N TYR A 73 7.49 7.98 -7.89
CA TYR A 73 7.52 6.62 -8.41
C TYR A 73 8.60 6.50 -9.48
N ALA A 74 9.38 5.43 -9.38
CA ALA A 74 10.38 5.00 -10.36
C ALA A 74 10.26 3.48 -10.57
N PRO A 75 10.91 2.89 -11.59
CA PRO A 75 10.91 1.44 -11.76
C PRO A 75 11.35 0.72 -10.49
N GLN A 76 10.48 -0.12 -9.93
CA GLN A 76 10.70 -0.89 -8.70
C GLN A 76 11.09 -0.05 -7.46
N LEU A 77 10.75 1.23 -7.43
CA LEU A 77 11.08 2.12 -6.33
C LEU A 77 9.96 3.15 -6.10
N ILE A 78 9.57 3.31 -4.85
CA ILE A 78 8.79 4.47 -4.40
C ILE A 78 9.65 5.23 -3.40
N THR A 79 9.71 6.55 -3.52
CA THR A 79 10.33 7.43 -2.53
C THR A 79 9.24 8.27 -1.88
N GLY A 80 9.06 8.13 -0.58
CA GLY A 80 8.17 8.95 0.22
C GLY A 80 8.96 9.97 1.03
N THR A 81 8.72 11.26 0.83
CA THR A 81 9.36 12.33 1.61
C THR A 81 8.33 12.99 2.51
N LYS A 82 8.57 12.93 3.81
CA LYS A 82 7.73 13.56 4.84
C LYS A 82 8.18 14.99 5.09
N TYR A 83 7.25 15.92 5.02
CA TYR A 83 7.44 17.34 5.29
C TYR A 83 6.70 17.73 6.57
N GLN A 84 7.34 18.55 7.39
CA GLN A 84 6.77 19.17 8.57
C GLN A 84 6.95 20.68 8.45
N TYR A 85 5.83 21.43 8.47
CA TYR A 85 5.84 22.88 8.19
C TYR A 85 6.55 23.23 6.87
N GLY A 86 6.38 22.38 5.84
CA GLY A 86 7.01 22.55 4.53
C GLY A 86 8.49 22.18 4.45
N THR A 87 9.14 21.81 5.57
CA THR A 87 10.54 21.38 5.59
C THR A 87 10.63 19.86 5.52
N PRO A 88 11.47 19.28 4.63
CA PRO A 88 11.66 17.84 4.58
C PRO A 88 12.28 17.33 5.89
N SER A 89 11.72 16.25 6.44
CA SER A 89 12.07 15.71 7.75
C SER A 89 12.60 14.28 7.68
N ILE A 90 11.93 13.41 6.90
CA ILE A 90 12.27 11.99 6.78
C ILE A 90 12.02 11.57 5.34
N GLU A 91 12.98 10.87 4.75
CA GLU A 91 12.81 10.15 3.48
C GLU A 91 12.71 8.65 3.76
N THR A 92 11.71 8.01 3.15
CA THR A 92 11.51 6.56 3.19
C THR A 92 11.52 6.02 1.76
N LYS A 93 12.45 5.10 1.46
CA LYS A 93 12.51 4.40 0.17
C LYS A 93 11.85 3.03 0.28
N TYR A 94 11.01 2.68 -0.69
CA TYR A 94 10.33 1.39 -0.80
C TYR A 94 10.85 0.69 -2.06
N THR A 95 11.71 -0.32 -1.88
CA THR A 95 12.19 -1.16 -2.98
C THR A 95 11.16 -2.25 -3.26
N LEU A 96 10.74 -2.39 -4.51
CA LEU A 96 9.70 -3.33 -4.93
C LEU A 96 10.29 -4.52 -5.70
N ASP A 97 9.59 -5.65 -5.69
CA ASP A 97 9.85 -6.78 -6.59
C ASP A 97 9.21 -6.57 -7.98
N ALA A 98 9.39 -7.55 -8.86
CA ALA A 98 8.78 -7.55 -10.20
C ALA A 98 7.25 -7.58 -10.20
N SER A 99 6.62 -7.99 -9.09
CA SER A 99 5.17 -8.00 -8.91
C SER A 99 4.64 -6.74 -8.22
N GLY A 100 5.51 -5.76 -7.95
CA GLY A 100 5.14 -4.51 -7.28
C GLY A 100 5.00 -4.60 -5.76
N ARG A 101 5.42 -5.71 -5.13
CA ARG A 101 5.40 -5.88 -3.67
C ARG A 101 6.67 -5.31 -3.05
N CYS A 102 6.57 -4.71 -1.88
CA CYS A 102 7.71 -4.10 -1.21
C CYS A 102 8.63 -5.16 -0.58
N LEU A 103 9.86 -5.27 -1.05
CA LEU A 103 10.88 -6.16 -0.47
C LEU A 103 11.64 -5.50 0.67
N GLN A 104 11.73 -4.17 0.66
CA GLN A 104 12.50 -3.41 1.63
C GLN A 104 11.98 -1.99 1.77
N THR A 105 11.99 -1.49 3.01
CA THR A 105 11.88 -0.07 3.30
C THR A 105 13.17 0.41 3.94
N ALA A 106 13.62 1.61 3.57
CA ALA A 106 14.82 2.23 4.14
C ALA A 106 14.49 3.68 4.53
N ALA A 107 14.60 3.95 5.83
CA ALA A 107 14.52 5.27 6.45
C ALA A 107 15.59 5.33 7.56
N ALA A 108 15.23 5.69 8.80
CA ALA A 108 16.14 5.59 9.95
C ALA A 108 16.57 4.14 10.27
N LYS A 109 15.69 3.18 10.00
CA LYS A 109 15.99 1.73 10.00
C LYS A 109 15.66 1.15 8.63
N THR A 110 16.32 0.06 8.28
CA THR A 110 15.99 -0.72 7.09
C THR A 110 15.20 -1.95 7.49
N TYR A 111 14.00 -2.13 6.96
CA TYR A 111 13.19 -3.32 7.17
C TYR A 111 13.09 -4.15 5.90
N LYS A 112 13.18 -5.46 6.04
CA LYS A 112 12.95 -6.46 4.99
C LYS A 112 11.55 -7.06 5.16
N TYR A 113 10.97 -7.52 4.05
CA TYR A 113 9.64 -8.10 4.00
C TYR A 113 9.66 -9.41 3.23
N GLU A 114 8.99 -10.42 3.76
CA GLU A 114 8.87 -11.74 3.14
C GLU A 114 7.40 -12.11 2.97
N TYR A 115 7.10 -12.84 1.89
CA TYR A 115 5.75 -13.14 1.47
C TYR A 115 5.57 -14.64 1.26
N ASN A 116 4.37 -15.14 1.53
CA ASN A 116 4.00 -16.50 1.13
C ASN A 116 3.67 -16.60 -0.37
N ALA A 117 3.41 -17.83 -0.84
CA ALA A 117 3.05 -18.10 -2.24
C ALA A 117 1.75 -17.40 -2.71
N SER A 118 0.85 -17.04 -1.78
CA SER A 118 -0.35 -16.26 -2.06
C SER A 118 -0.10 -14.74 -2.08
N GLY A 119 1.15 -14.30 -1.92
CA GLY A 119 1.54 -12.90 -1.90
C GLY A 119 1.16 -12.15 -0.61
N GLN A 120 0.88 -12.86 0.48
CA GLN A 120 0.59 -12.25 1.78
C GLN A 120 1.87 -12.10 2.60
N LEU A 121 2.05 -10.95 3.24
CA LEU A 121 3.23 -10.64 4.05
C LEU A 121 3.30 -11.57 5.26
N THR A 122 4.35 -12.37 5.40
CA THR A 122 4.52 -13.31 6.53
C THR A 122 5.52 -12.84 7.57
N LEU A 123 6.51 -12.03 7.17
CA LEU A 123 7.55 -11.56 8.06
C LEU A 123 8.00 -10.13 7.68
N CYS A 124 8.19 -9.28 8.68
CA CYS A 124 8.87 -8.00 8.54
C CYS A 124 9.93 -7.88 9.64
N TYR A 125 11.19 -7.64 9.30
CA TYR A 125 12.28 -7.58 10.28
C TYR A 125 13.28 -6.46 9.98
N ASN A 126 13.89 -5.92 11.04
CA ASN A 126 14.98 -4.97 10.92
C ASN A 126 16.22 -5.68 10.34
N LYS A 127 16.73 -5.21 9.20
CA LYS A 127 17.88 -5.80 8.50
C LYS A 127 19.13 -5.92 9.39
N ASN A 128 19.36 -4.93 10.27
CA ASN A 128 20.55 -4.88 11.12
C ASN A 128 20.35 -5.59 12.46
N GLN A 129 19.10 -5.86 12.85
CA GLN A 129 18.75 -6.58 14.07
C GLN A 129 17.54 -7.50 13.79
N PRO A 130 17.74 -8.65 13.10
CA PRO A 130 16.64 -9.48 12.60
C PRO A 130 15.70 -10.02 13.68
N ASN A 131 16.14 -10.07 14.93
CA ASN A 131 15.29 -10.40 16.07
C ASN A 131 14.16 -9.39 16.28
N GLU A 132 14.40 -8.10 16.00
CA GLU A 132 13.38 -7.04 15.99
C GLU A 132 12.49 -7.25 14.75
N ARG A 133 11.40 -7.99 14.94
CA ARG A 133 10.57 -8.47 13.84
C ARG A 133 9.08 -8.52 14.18
N ARG A 134 8.30 -8.71 13.14
CA ARG A 134 6.86 -8.92 13.18
C ARG A 134 6.52 -10.13 12.33
N GLU A 135 5.81 -11.08 12.92
CA GLU A 135 5.36 -12.30 12.25
C GLU A 135 3.85 -12.22 12.02
N PHE A 136 3.41 -12.57 10.81
CA PHE A 136 2.03 -12.41 10.36
C PHE A 136 1.44 -13.79 10.07
N THR A 137 0.37 -14.11 10.77
CA THR A 137 -0.34 -15.39 10.61
C THR A 137 -1.72 -15.13 10.03
N TYR A 138 -2.10 -15.92 9.03
CA TYR A 138 -3.38 -15.83 8.36
C TYR A 138 -4.19 -17.09 8.59
N LEU A 139 -5.49 -16.93 8.81
CA LEU A 139 -6.43 -18.04 8.88
C LEU A 139 -7.40 -17.96 7.71
N THR A 140 -7.83 -19.13 7.25
CA THR A 140 -8.93 -19.23 6.29
C THR A 140 -10.17 -18.60 6.91
N ASP A 141 -10.84 -17.74 6.15
CA ASP A 141 -12.11 -17.16 6.56
C ASP A 141 -13.17 -18.26 6.75
N ALA A 142 -14.23 -17.91 7.46
CA ALA A 142 -15.33 -18.81 7.79
C ALA A 142 -15.97 -19.50 6.58
N ASN A 143 -15.80 -18.94 5.37
CA ASN A 143 -16.36 -19.50 4.15
C ASN A 143 -15.41 -20.50 3.47
N GLY A 144 -14.12 -20.52 3.82
CA GLY A 144 -13.15 -21.49 3.30
C GLY A 144 -12.33 -21.02 2.10
N TRP A 145 -12.59 -19.82 1.56
CA TRP A 145 -12.10 -19.43 0.22
C TRP A 145 -10.92 -18.46 0.27
N LYS A 146 -10.79 -17.63 1.32
CA LYS A 146 -9.72 -16.63 1.39
C LYS A 146 -9.11 -16.54 2.78
N LYS A 147 -7.82 -16.23 2.83
CA LYS A 147 -7.08 -16.10 4.09
C LYS A 147 -7.07 -14.65 4.56
N SER A 148 -7.52 -14.39 5.77
CA SER A 148 -7.44 -13.07 6.42
C SER A 148 -6.43 -13.09 7.55
N LEU A 149 -5.78 -11.95 7.78
CA LEU A 149 -4.81 -11.75 8.84
C LEU A 149 -5.46 -12.08 10.18
N SER A 150 -4.92 -13.04 10.90
CA SER A 150 -5.45 -13.47 12.20
C SER A 150 -4.60 -12.98 13.34
N VAL A 151 -3.27 -13.02 13.20
CA VAL A 151 -2.34 -12.63 14.27
C VAL A 151 -1.18 -11.85 13.71
N VAL A 152 -0.74 -10.82 14.44
CA VAL A 152 0.59 -10.22 14.29
C VAL A 152 1.32 -10.29 15.63
N ALA A 153 2.43 -11.03 15.67
CA ALA A 153 3.31 -11.10 16.82
C ALA A 153 4.50 -10.14 16.65
N PHE A 154 4.82 -9.37 17.69
CA PHE A 154 5.89 -8.38 17.68
C PHE A 154 7.01 -8.83 18.62
N TYR A 155 8.25 -8.73 18.15
CA TYR A 155 9.45 -9.08 18.88
C TYR A 155 10.42 -7.91 18.92
N ASP A 156 11.14 -7.75 20.03
CA ASP A 156 12.20 -6.75 20.18
C ASP A 156 13.55 -7.25 19.63
N ALA A 157 14.59 -6.42 19.77
CA ALA A 157 15.94 -6.74 19.29
C ALA A 157 16.59 -7.93 20.01
N GLN A 158 16.10 -8.29 21.20
CA GLN A 158 16.53 -9.46 21.97
C GLN A 158 15.75 -10.72 21.55
N GLY A 159 14.72 -10.58 20.72
CA GLY A 159 13.87 -11.66 20.25
C GLY A 159 12.76 -12.02 21.23
N ALA A 160 12.55 -11.21 22.28
CA ALA A 160 11.46 -11.41 23.22
C ALA A 160 10.16 -10.89 22.60
N LYS A 161 9.08 -11.66 22.75
CA LYS A 161 7.75 -11.26 22.31
C LYS A 161 7.26 -10.13 23.20
N THR A 162 6.89 -8.99 22.60
CA THR A 162 6.46 -7.79 23.35
C THR A 162 4.98 -7.51 23.21
N LYS A 163 4.39 -7.87 22.06
CA LYS A 163 2.98 -7.61 21.74
C LYS A 163 2.43 -8.68 20.80
N GLU A 164 1.13 -8.93 20.90
CA GLU A 164 0.37 -9.71 19.94
C GLU A 164 -0.94 -9.02 19.63
N LEU A 165 -1.27 -8.89 18.35
CA LEU A 165 -2.55 -8.37 17.88
C LEU A 165 -3.33 -9.52 17.24
N LYS A 166 -4.56 -9.77 17.72
CA LYS A 166 -5.44 -10.82 17.20
C LYS A 166 -6.67 -10.20 16.55
N PHE A 167 -6.94 -10.57 15.32
CA PHE A 167 -8.01 -10.01 14.50
C PHE A 167 -9.13 -11.04 14.29
N SER A 168 -10.38 -10.61 14.43
CA SER A 168 -11.57 -11.39 14.11
C SER A 168 -12.56 -10.56 13.28
N TYR A 169 -13.28 -11.22 12.38
CA TYR A 169 -14.06 -10.60 11.30
C TYR A 169 -15.58 -10.82 11.42
N GLY A 170 -16.02 -11.42 12.53
CA GLY A 170 -17.41 -11.84 12.74
C GLY A 170 -17.63 -13.32 12.44
N ALA A 171 -18.80 -13.83 12.84
CA ALA A 171 -19.24 -15.19 12.54
C ALA A 171 -19.67 -15.33 11.06
N PRO A 172 -19.73 -16.56 10.51
CA PRO A 172 -20.40 -16.79 9.23
C PRO A 172 -21.79 -16.12 9.20
N GLY A 173 -22.11 -15.43 8.10
CA GLY A 173 -23.37 -14.66 7.96
C GLY A 173 -23.31 -13.21 8.45
N SER A 174 -22.32 -12.85 9.27
CA SER A 174 -22.10 -11.47 9.76
C SER A 174 -20.81 -10.84 9.22
N LEU A 175 -20.18 -11.46 8.22
CA LEU A 175 -18.96 -10.96 7.57
C LEU A 175 -19.27 -9.70 6.75
N ILE A 176 -18.42 -8.69 6.88
CA ILE A 176 -18.52 -7.45 6.10
C ILE A 176 -17.32 -7.39 5.16
N PRO A 177 -17.50 -7.49 3.83
CA PRO A 177 -16.38 -7.43 2.88
C PRO A 177 -15.59 -6.13 2.97
N ASP A 178 -14.26 -6.22 2.95
CA ASP A 178 -13.39 -5.04 2.87
C ASP A 178 -13.19 -4.64 1.41
N LYS A 179 -14.00 -3.67 0.95
CA LYS A 179 -13.98 -3.17 -0.42
C LYS A 179 -12.92 -2.08 -0.67
N ALA A 180 -12.24 -1.61 0.37
CA ALA A 180 -11.21 -0.59 0.29
C ALA A 180 -10.09 -0.88 1.31
N PRO A 181 -9.36 -2.00 1.12
CA PRO A 181 -8.39 -2.46 2.10
C PRO A 181 -7.23 -1.48 2.20
N LEU A 182 -6.84 -1.21 3.45
CA LEU A 182 -5.63 -0.46 3.77
C LEU A 182 -4.64 -1.39 4.46
N THR A 183 -3.36 -1.04 4.38
CA THR A 183 -2.36 -1.71 5.21
C THR A 183 -2.72 -1.46 6.70
N PRO A 184 -2.72 -2.51 7.55
CA PRO A 184 -2.97 -2.35 8.96
C PRO A 184 -1.83 -1.55 9.62
N ASP A 185 -2.15 -0.83 10.70
CA ASP A 185 -1.19 -0.01 11.45
C ASP A 185 -0.29 -0.88 12.36
N VAL A 186 0.44 -1.79 11.71
CA VAL A 186 1.31 -2.78 12.34
C VAL A 186 2.71 -2.75 11.75
N LEU A 187 2.92 -2.08 10.62
CA LEU A 187 4.22 -1.92 9.98
C LEU A 187 5.12 -0.91 10.74
N PRO A 188 6.43 -0.85 10.45
CA PRO A 188 7.32 0.15 11.05
C PRO A 188 6.81 1.58 10.88
N VAL A 189 7.12 2.43 11.86
CA VAL A 189 6.83 3.87 11.80
C VAL A 189 7.41 4.49 10.53
N GLY A 190 6.66 5.37 9.89
CA GLY A 190 7.06 6.06 8.67
C GLY A 190 6.75 5.32 7.37
N VAL A 191 6.20 4.10 7.48
CA VAL A 191 5.60 3.39 6.35
C VAL A 191 4.18 3.88 6.13
N SER A 192 3.86 4.36 4.93
CA SER A 192 2.50 4.78 4.62
C SER A 192 1.58 3.58 4.51
N ARG A 193 0.46 3.64 5.24
CA ARG A 193 -0.57 2.59 5.20
C ARG A 193 -1.44 2.63 3.94
N TYR A 194 -1.37 3.73 3.18
CA TYR A 194 -2.18 3.97 1.99
C TYR A 194 -1.48 3.50 0.70
N LEU A 195 -0.21 3.08 0.78
CA LEU A 195 0.48 2.44 -0.33
C LEU A 195 0.07 0.96 -0.45
N PRO A 196 -0.45 0.50 -1.60
CA PRO A 196 -0.92 -0.87 -1.78
C PRO A 196 0.22 -1.84 -2.14
N VAL A 197 1.40 -1.70 -1.51
CA VAL A 197 2.63 -2.46 -1.86
C VAL A 197 2.95 -3.61 -0.91
N PHE A 198 2.17 -3.78 0.16
CA PHE A 198 2.43 -4.81 1.18
C PHE A 198 1.57 -6.07 1.02
N GLY A 199 0.93 -6.23 -0.15
CA GLY A 199 0.02 -7.34 -0.43
C GLY A 199 -1.35 -7.16 0.24
N SER A 200 -2.12 -8.25 0.27
CA SER A 200 -3.45 -8.26 0.90
C SER A 200 -3.39 -8.82 2.31
N PHE A 201 -3.98 -8.10 3.26
CA PHE A 201 -4.05 -8.53 4.65
C PHE A 201 -5.36 -9.22 4.98
N ASN A 202 -6.48 -8.73 4.46
CA ASN A 202 -7.80 -9.18 4.88
C ASN A 202 -8.81 -9.03 3.75
N THR A 203 -9.83 -9.86 3.80
CA THR A 203 -10.94 -9.87 2.83
C THR A 203 -12.22 -9.29 3.39
N ASN A 204 -12.29 -9.20 4.71
CA ASN A 204 -13.40 -8.66 5.47
C ASN A 204 -12.89 -7.56 6.41
N LEU A 205 -13.79 -6.71 6.88
CA LEU A 205 -13.51 -5.69 7.89
C LEU A 205 -13.39 -6.33 9.27
N VAL A 206 -12.36 -5.94 10.02
CA VAL A 206 -12.09 -6.43 11.38
C VAL A 206 -13.22 -5.99 12.31
N GLN A 207 -13.87 -6.90 13.01
CA GLN A 207 -14.91 -6.55 13.99
C GLN A 207 -14.38 -6.55 15.42
N THR A 208 -13.38 -7.38 15.70
CA THR A 208 -12.73 -7.43 17.01
C THR A 208 -11.21 -7.45 16.85
N LEU A 209 -10.53 -6.66 17.67
CA LEU A 209 -9.07 -6.66 17.83
C LEU A 209 -8.75 -6.93 19.30
N ILE A 210 -7.88 -7.89 19.57
CA ILE A 210 -7.32 -8.09 20.92
C ILE A 210 -5.84 -7.70 20.88
N GLU A 211 -5.44 -6.79 21.76
CA GLU A 211 -4.05 -6.47 22.01
C GLU A 211 -3.60 -7.14 23.32
N ASP A 212 -2.69 -8.10 23.19
CA ASP A 212 -1.98 -8.69 24.32
C ASP A 212 -0.57 -8.08 24.40
N LYS A 213 -0.15 -7.67 25.60
CA LYS A 213 1.21 -7.19 25.87
C LYS A 213 1.94 -8.19 26.76
N PHE A 214 3.24 -8.32 26.55
CA PHE A 214 4.06 -9.32 27.22
C PHE A 214 5.22 -8.65 27.97
N LEU A 215 5.55 -9.20 29.13
CA LEU A 215 6.75 -8.86 29.90
C LEU A 215 7.98 -9.54 29.28
N PRO A 216 9.21 -9.09 29.62
CA PRO A 216 10.44 -9.70 29.11
C PRO A 216 10.60 -11.20 29.43
N ASN A 217 9.97 -11.69 30.51
CA ASN A 217 9.95 -13.11 30.87
C ASN A 217 8.95 -13.95 30.05
N GLY A 218 8.23 -13.34 29.10
CA GLY A 218 7.23 -13.99 28.25
C GLY A 218 5.83 -14.07 28.86
N GLU A 219 5.63 -13.61 30.09
CA GLU A 219 4.32 -13.59 30.73
C GLU A 219 3.43 -12.48 30.13
N LYS A 220 2.14 -12.76 29.96
CA LYS A 220 1.19 -11.76 29.47
C LYS A 220 0.90 -10.72 30.57
N SER A 221 1.33 -9.49 30.33
CA SER A 221 1.12 -8.35 31.22
C SER A 221 -0.30 -7.79 31.16
N SER A 222 -0.90 -7.73 29.97
CA SER A 222 -2.25 -7.18 29.80
C SER A 222 -2.92 -7.73 28.55
N SER A 223 -4.26 -7.72 28.55
CA SER A 223 -5.08 -8.02 27.39
C SER A 223 -6.20 -6.99 27.27
N THR A 224 -6.28 -6.31 26.12
CA THR A 224 -7.34 -5.33 25.84
C THR A 224 -8.06 -5.71 24.56
N ALA A 225 -9.39 -5.83 24.64
CA ALA A 225 -10.22 -6.11 23.48
C ALA A 225 -10.94 -4.85 22.99
N PHE A 226 -10.95 -4.66 21.67
CA PHE A 226 -11.55 -3.55 20.97
C PHE A 226 -12.61 -4.06 19.99
N LEU A 227 -13.77 -3.41 19.99
CA LEU A 227 -14.87 -3.63 19.07
C LEU A 227 -14.86 -2.53 18.02
N HIS A 228 -14.94 -2.95 16.75
CA HIS A 228 -15.03 -2.09 15.59
C HIS A 228 -16.43 -2.17 15.01
N THR A 229 -17.08 -1.02 14.87
CA THR A 229 -18.41 -0.91 14.26
C THR A 229 -18.35 -0.01 13.04
N TYR A 230 -19.12 -0.35 12.01
CA TYR A 230 -19.02 0.27 10.70
C TYR A 230 -20.36 0.86 10.25
N THR A 231 -20.32 2.07 9.73
CA THR A 231 -21.36 2.59 8.83
C THR A 231 -20.85 2.46 7.40
N LEU A 232 -21.62 1.83 6.52
CA LEU A 232 -21.23 1.62 5.12
C LEU A 232 -21.82 2.69 4.21
N ASP A 233 -21.15 3.00 3.09
CA ASP A 233 -21.73 3.77 2.00
C ASP A 233 -22.62 2.91 1.08
N TYR A 234 -23.23 3.53 0.06
CA TYR A 234 -24.09 2.84 -0.90
C TYR A 234 -23.37 1.76 -1.71
N ALA A 235 -22.04 1.83 -1.81
CA ALA A 235 -21.21 0.83 -2.48
C ALA A 235 -20.74 -0.27 -1.53
N GLY A 236 -21.09 -0.22 -0.24
CA GLY A 236 -20.69 -1.18 0.78
C GLY A 236 -19.27 -0.99 1.30
N ARG A 237 -18.66 0.20 1.13
CA ARG A 237 -17.36 0.55 1.71
C ARG A 237 -17.56 1.19 3.08
N ALA A 238 -16.61 1.01 3.99
CA ALA A 238 -16.64 1.68 5.29
C ALA A 238 -16.61 3.21 5.11
N LYS A 239 -17.68 3.88 5.54
CA LYS A 239 -17.84 5.35 5.58
C LYS A 239 -17.50 5.92 6.95
N ASN A 240 -17.83 5.21 8.02
CA ASN A 240 -17.39 5.54 9.37
C ASN A 240 -16.93 4.25 10.06
N ILE A 241 -15.84 4.36 10.82
CA ILE A 241 -15.31 3.29 11.67
C ILE A 241 -15.27 3.84 13.09
N THR A 242 -16.04 3.23 13.98
CA THR A 242 -15.99 3.54 15.42
C THR A 242 -15.32 2.40 16.16
N VAL A 243 -14.35 2.72 17.01
CA VAL A 243 -13.63 1.77 17.86
C VAL A 243 -13.96 2.04 19.32
N LYS A 244 -14.34 0.99 20.04
CA LYS A 244 -14.57 1.02 21.50
C LYS A 244 -13.81 -0.12 22.16
N LYS A 245 -13.45 0.03 23.42
CA LYS A 245 -13.09 -1.12 24.26
C LYS A 245 -14.35 -1.97 24.51
N VAL A 246 -14.19 -3.26 24.80
CA VAL A 246 -15.34 -4.17 25.09
C VAL A 246 -16.21 -3.69 26.26
N ASN A 247 -15.63 -2.96 27.23
CA ASN A 247 -16.39 -2.33 28.32
C ASN A 247 -17.21 -1.08 27.88
N GLY A 248 -17.25 -0.77 26.58
CA GLY A 248 -17.99 0.36 26.01
C GLY A 248 -17.22 1.68 25.92
N THR A 249 -16.01 1.78 26.50
CA THR A 249 -15.22 3.02 26.44
C THR A 249 -14.87 3.38 24.98
N PHE A 250 -15.24 4.59 24.57
CA PHE A 250 -14.88 5.11 23.25
C PHE A 250 -13.37 5.26 23.08
N VAL A 251 -12.83 4.84 21.94
CA VAL A 251 -11.41 4.94 21.60
C VAL A 251 -11.21 5.90 20.43
N SER A 252 -11.93 5.69 19.34
CA SER A 252 -11.82 6.55 18.15
C SER A 252 -13.04 6.45 17.24
N SER A 253 -13.17 7.46 16.37
CA SER A 253 -14.09 7.46 15.24
C SER A 253 -13.33 8.00 14.03
N THR A 254 -13.44 7.31 12.89
CA THR A 254 -12.73 7.66 11.66
C THR A 254 -13.72 7.70 10.50
N ASP A 255 -13.92 8.89 9.97
CA ASP A 255 -14.74 9.10 8.77
C ASP A 255 -13.92 8.90 7.51
N ARG A 256 -14.49 8.22 6.53
CA ARG A 256 -13.90 8.02 5.21
C ARG A 256 -14.72 8.71 4.14
N LYS A 257 -14.03 9.32 3.18
CA LYS A 257 -14.64 9.85 1.96
C LYS A 257 -13.99 9.19 0.75
N TYR A 258 -14.82 8.83 -0.21
CA TYR A 258 -14.41 8.26 -1.48
C TYR A 258 -14.73 9.24 -2.61
N PHE A 259 -13.90 9.25 -3.64
CA PHE A 259 -14.14 10.05 -4.82
C PHE A 259 -15.42 9.60 -5.52
N VAL A 260 -16.32 10.54 -5.80
CA VAL A 260 -17.54 10.32 -6.60
C VAL A 260 -17.42 11.23 -7.83
N PRO A 261 -17.46 10.68 -9.06
CA PRO A 261 -17.44 11.50 -10.26
C PRO A 261 -18.64 12.46 -10.26
N ALA A 262 -18.40 13.73 -10.54
CA ALA A 262 -19.48 14.67 -10.78
C ALA A 262 -20.04 14.42 -12.20
N PHE A 263 -21.17 13.73 -12.30
CA PHE A 263 -21.95 13.70 -13.53
C PHE A 263 -22.77 15.00 -13.59
N LYS A 264 -22.44 15.88 -14.54
CA LYS A 264 -23.36 16.95 -14.94
C LYS A 264 -24.37 16.31 -15.89
N PHE A 265 -25.61 16.21 -15.46
CA PHE A 265 -26.74 15.87 -16.33
C PHE A 265 -27.25 17.14 -17.00
#